data_AF-A0A381ZIW4-F1
#
_entry.id   AF-A0A381ZIW4-F1
#
_cell.length_a   1.000
_cell.length_b   1.000
_cell.length_c   1.000
_cell.angle_alpha   90.00
_cell.angle_beta   90.00
_cell.angle_gamma   90.00
#
_symmetry.space_group_name_H-M   'P 1'
#
loop_
_entity.id
_entity.type
_entity.pdbx_description
1 polymer ?
#
loop_
_entity_poly.entity_id
_entity_poly.type
_entity_poly.pdbx_seq_one_letter_code
_entity_poly.pdbx_strand_id
1 'polypeptide(L)'
;MARAELQMVGPPTGPMLLIILISVCTLSAGTNRLAGIGFDPKQNGLIVELEFEAPMSPDSISAWQAGSGWFYFTLYNVEADSAELSGTRVPREIVSFQPIVSTGSTQLGIRLRQPIEQYDIIGSDDPGTLLANLHYSTERFADLPAVAGYQQREREFSSLFARARSWLYVTGAGLTMTGLMKTSAGPAKDNWELRTGIVTLAATYILDKLWGR
;
A
#
# COMPACT_ATOMS: atom_id res chain seq x y z
N MET A 1 0.64 66.46 56.56
CA MET A 1 -0.20 66.22 55.38
C MET A 1 0.68 65.63 54.29
N ALA A 2 0.65 64.30 54.11
CA ALA A 2 1.38 63.61 53.06
C ALA A 2 0.41 63.30 51.91
N ARG A 3 0.79 63.68 50.69
CA ARG A 3 0.01 63.58 49.45
C ARG A 3 0.50 62.33 48.69
N ALA A 4 -0.43 61.45 48.34
CA ALA A 4 -0.16 60.24 47.56
C ALA A 4 -0.03 60.58 46.06
N GLU A 5 0.98 60.04 45.39
CA GLU A 5 1.15 60.06 43.94
C GLU A 5 0.89 58.66 43.38
N LEU A 6 0.02 58.60 42.37
CA LEU A 6 -0.57 57.42 41.75
C LEU A 6 0.42 56.72 40.80
N GLN A 7 0.52 55.42 40.94
CA GLN A 7 1.23 54.53 40.03
C GLN A 7 0.37 54.32 38.77
N MET A 8 0.81 54.85 37.62
CA MET A 8 0.15 54.59 36.33
C MET A 8 0.45 53.16 35.86
N VAL A 9 -0.57 52.30 35.91
CA VAL A 9 -0.59 50.98 35.28
C VAL A 9 -0.83 51.18 33.78
N GLY A 10 0.12 50.73 32.94
CA GLY A 10 -0.03 50.74 31.48
C GLY A 10 -1.21 49.88 31.01
N PRO A 11 -1.78 50.14 29.82
CA PRO A 11 -2.99 49.46 29.37
C PRO A 11 -2.74 47.94 29.20
N PRO A 12 -3.68 47.08 29.60
CA PRO A 12 -3.52 45.64 29.46
C PRO A 12 -3.50 45.27 27.98
N THR A 13 -2.43 44.61 27.52
CA THR A 13 -2.29 44.04 26.17
C THR A 13 -3.08 42.74 25.97
N GLY A 14 -3.69 42.21 27.05
CA GLY A 14 -4.46 40.97 27.07
C GLY A 14 -5.71 40.93 26.17
N PRO A 15 -6.63 41.92 26.19
CA PRO A 15 -7.85 41.85 25.39
C PRO A 15 -7.60 42.00 23.89
N MET A 16 -6.55 42.74 23.48
CA MET A 16 -6.19 42.92 22.07
C MET A 16 -5.65 41.62 21.45
N LEU A 17 -4.80 40.88 22.18
CA LEU A 17 -4.29 39.58 21.73
C LEU A 17 -5.42 38.54 21.65
N LEU A 18 -6.37 38.57 22.60
CA LEU A 18 -7.54 37.70 22.62
C LEU A 18 -8.50 37.99 21.44
N ILE A 19 -8.74 39.26 21.12
CA ILE A 19 -9.58 39.66 19.98
C ILE A 19 -8.93 39.27 18.66
N ILE A 20 -7.60 39.40 18.53
CA ILE A 20 -6.87 38.93 17.34
C ILE A 20 -6.93 37.40 17.23
N LEU A 21 -6.77 36.66 18.34
CA LEU A 21 -6.87 35.20 18.35
C LEU A 21 -8.29 34.71 17.98
N ILE A 22 -9.33 35.37 18.51
CA ILE A 22 -10.73 35.09 18.18
C ILE A 22 -11.04 35.44 16.71
N SER A 23 -10.52 36.56 16.21
CA SER A 23 -10.71 37.01 14.83
C SER A 23 -10.04 36.07 13.81
N VAL A 24 -8.84 35.56 14.11
CA VAL A 24 -8.16 34.54 13.29
C VAL A 24 -8.95 33.22 13.25
N CYS A 25 -9.67 32.86 14.31
CA CYS A 25 -10.57 31.70 14.32
C CYS A 25 -11.85 31.88 13.49
N THR A 26 -12.17 33.11 13.05
CA THR A 26 -13.35 33.39 12.21
C THR A 26 -13.07 33.44 10.72
N LEU A 27 -11.87 33.04 10.27
CA LEU A 27 -11.70 32.69 8.85
C LEU A 27 -12.65 31.52 8.56
N SER A 28 -13.77 31.83 7.91
CA SER A 28 -14.65 30.80 7.37
C SER A 28 -13.79 29.89 6.50
N ALA A 29 -13.62 28.64 6.91
CA ALA A 29 -13.13 27.64 5.98
C ALA A 29 -14.09 27.67 4.79
N GLY A 30 -13.57 28.03 3.61
CA GLY A 30 -14.39 28.04 2.40
C GLY A 30 -15.06 26.68 2.24
N THR A 31 -16.34 26.66 1.90
CA THR A 31 -17.07 25.44 1.58
C THR A 31 -16.65 24.98 0.19
N ASN A 32 -16.27 23.71 0.06
CA ASN A 32 -16.04 23.08 -1.24
C ASN A 32 -17.27 22.24 -1.62
N ARG A 33 -17.37 21.79 -2.87
CA ARG A 33 -18.45 20.94 -3.35
C ARG A 33 -17.88 19.68 -4.00
N LEU A 34 -18.44 18.52 -3.64
CA LEU A 34 -18.16 17.26 -4.32
C LEU A 34 -18.96 17.24 -5.62
N ALA A 35 -18.27 17.34 -6.75
CA ALA A 35 -18.85 17.33 -8.08
C ALA A 35 -19.12 15.91 -8.59
N GLY A 36 -18.31 14.94 -8.17
CA GLY A 36 -18.39 13.58 -8.68
C GLY A 36 -17.71 12.55 -7.79
N ILE A 37 -18.10 11.29 -7.99
CA ILE A 37 -17.43 10.14 -7.41
C ILE A 37 -17.28 9.03 -8.45
N GLY A 38 -16.05 8.54 -8.59
CA GLY A 38 -15.68 7.43 -9.47
C GLY A 38 -15.33 6.18 -8.67
N PHE A 39 -15.59 5.01 -9.26
CA PHE A 39 -15.22 3.72 -8.68
C PHE A 39 -14.47 2.88 -9.71
N ASP A 40 -13.20 2.59 -9.44
CA ASP A 40 -12.34 1.77 -10.29
C ASP A 40 -11.94 0.48 -9.55
N PRO A 41 -12.65 -0.64 -9.80
CA PRO A 41 -12.38 -1.90 -9.13
C PRO A 41 -11.05 -2.51 -9.60
N LYS A 42 -10.20 -2.88 -8.64
CA LYS A 42 -8.94 -3.60 -8.86
C LYS A 42 -9.04 -5.02 -8.30
N GLN A 43 -8.09 -5.88 -8.66
CA GLN A 43 -8.05 -7.25 -8.15
C GLN A 43 -7.82 -7.31 -6.63
N ASN A 44 -7.04 -6.38 -6.10
CA ASN A 44 -6.61 -6.30 -4.71
C ASN A 44 -7.33 -5.19 -3.92
N GLY A 45 -8.35 -4.55 -4.49
CA GLY A 45 -8.96 -3.39 -3.86
C GLY A 45 -9.94 -2.63 -4.72
N LEU A 46 -10.20 -1.40 -4.31
CA LEU A 46 -11.03 -0.43 -4.99
C LEU A 46 -10.35 0.92 -4.93
N ILE A 47 -10.22 1.60 -6.07
CA ILE A 47 -9.86 3.02 -6.08
C ILE A 47 -11.16 3.81 -6.15
N VAL A 48 -11.33 4.73 -5.20
CA VAL A 48 -12.43 5.69 -5.18
C VAL A 48 -11.87 7.05 -5.57
N GLU A 49 -12.41 7.62 -6.63
CA GLU A 49 -12.04 8.95 -7.11
C GLU A 49 -13.05 9.96 -6.60
N LEU A 50 -12.58 11.01 -5.94
CA LEU A 50 -13.40 12.08 -5.37
C LEU A 50 -13.08 13.37 -6.12
N GLU A 51 -14.04 13.87 -6.88
CA GLU A 51 -13.89 15.07 -7.71
C GLU A 51 -14.54 16.27 -7.00
N PHE A 52 -13.77 17.32 -6.77
CA PHE A 52 -14.19 18.54 -6.10
C PHE A 52 -14.13 19.74 -7.06
N GLU A 53 -14.99 20.73 -6.83
CA GLU A 53 -15.01 21.95 -7.64
C GLU A 53 -13.78 22.85 -7.40
N ALA A 54 -13.16 22.74 -6.23
CA ALA A 54 -11.94 23.46 -5.86
C ALA A 54 -10.89 22.51 -5.27
N PRO A 55 -9.60 22.89 -5.27
CA PRO A 55 -8.55 22.07 -4.67
C PRO A 55 -8.80 21.69 -3.23
N MET A 56 -8.47 20.45 -2.86
CA MET A 56 -8.69 19.92 -1.52
C MET A 56 -7.48 19.12 -1.01
N SER A 57 -7.19 19.22 0.30
CA SER A 57 -6.18 18.38 0.94
C SER A 57 -6.77 17.03 1.36
N PRO A 58 -6.04 15.90 1.19
CA PRO A 58 -6.41 14.61 1.76
C PRO A 58 -6.72 14.65 3.27
N ASP A 59 -6.04 15.52 4.03
CA ASP A 59 -6.24 15.67 5.48
C ASP A 59 -7.65 16.17 5.86
N SER A 60 -8.38 16.73 4.89
CA SER A 60 -9.76 17.19 5.07
C SER A 60 -10.79 16.06 4.92
N ILE A 61 -10.32 14.82 4.79
CA ILE A 61 -11.13 13.62 4.69
C ILE A 61 -10.71 12.66 5.80
N SER A 62 -11.70 12.12 6.51
CA SER A 62 -11.48 10.97 7.39
C SER A 62 -12.22 9.76 6.86
N ALA A 63 -11.66 8.57 7.13
CA ALA A 63 -12.28 7.32 6.71
C ALA A 63 -12.24 6.29 7.82
N TRP A 64 -13.24 5.39 7.84
CA TRP A 64 -13.30 4.30 8.81
C TRP A 64 -14.21 3.17 8.31
N GLN A 65 -13.97 1.96 8.80
CA GLN A 65 -14.75 0.77 8.46
C GLN A 65 -15.57 0.29 9.66
N ALA A 66 -16.85 0.00 9.43
CA ALA A 66 -17.73 -0.67 10.37
C ALA A 66 -17.67 -2.19 10.19
N GLY A 67 -17.87 -2.96 11.28
CA GLY A 67 -17.93 -4.43 11.25
C GLY A 67 -19.09 -5.01 10.42
N SER A 68 -20.01 -4.18 9.93
CA SER A 68 -21.15 -4.55 9.08
C SER A 68 -20.83 -4.56 7.57
N GLY A 69 -19.56 -4.32 7.20
CA GLY A 69 -19.09 -4.25 5.81
C GLY A 69 -19.26 -2.87 5.17
N TRP A 70 -19.59 -1.85 5.96
CA TRP A 70 -19.64 -0.46 5.50
C TRP A 70 -18.29 0.21 5.71
N PHE A 71 -17.87 0.96 4.70
CA PHE A 71 -16.73 1.85 4.73
C PHE A 71 -17.25 3.28 4.56
N TYR A 72 -16.84 4.19 5.42
CA TYR A 72 -17.32 5.56 5.43
C TYR A 72 -16.19 6.53 5.14
N PHE A 73 -16.43 7.50 4.27
CA PHE A 73 -15.66 8.73 4.17
C PHE A 73 -16.45 9.86 4.80
N THR A 74 -15.80 10.74 5.56
CA THR A 74 -16.38 12.00 6.04
C THR A 74 -15.54 13.13 5.47
N LEU A 75 -16.17 13.93 4.60
CA LEU A 75 -15.59 15.07 3.90
C LEU A 75 -15.93 16.34 4.69
N TYR A 76 -14.94 17.01 5.27
CA TYR A 76 -15.17 18.20 6.11
C TYR A 76 -15.33 19.46 5.27
N ASN A 77 -16.33 20.29 5.61
CA ASN A 77 -16.69 21.51 4.87
C ASN A 77 -16.96 21.28 3.37
N VAL A 78 -17.51 20.11 3.04
CA VAL A 78 -17.90 19.74 1.68
C VAL A 78 -19.41 19.60 1.59
N GLU A 79 -20.00 20.33 0.65
CA GLU A 79 -21.37 20.16 0.22
C GLU A 79 -21.47 19.16 -0.93
N ALA A 80 -22.62 18.50 -1.06
CA ALA A 80 -22.89 17.63 -2.19
C ALA A 80 -24.39 17.54 -2.45
N ASP A 81 -24.77 17.14 -3.66
CA ASP A 81 -26.14 16.76 -3.97
C ASP A 81 -26.30 15.24 -3.80
N SER A 82 -27.01 14.84 -2.74
CA SER A 82 -27.26 13.42 -2.45
C SER A 82 -28.03 12.69 -3.56
N ALA A 83 -28.86 13.41 -4.34
CA ALA A 83 -29.62 12.82 -5.44
C ALA A 83 -28.73 12.55 -6.66
N GLU A 84 -27.84 13.50 -6.99
CA GLU A 84 -26.84 13.32 -8.05
C GLU A 84 -25.89 12.17 -7.70
N LEU A 85 -25.37 12.16 -6.46
CA LEU A 85 -24.46 11.11 -6.00
C LEU A 85 -25.12 9.73 -5.95
N SER A 86 -26.37 9.63 -5.49
CA SER A 86 -27.09 8.34 -5.46
C SER A 86 -27.29 7.72 -6.85
N GLY A 87 -27.23 8.53 -7.92
CA GLY A 87 -27.29 8.08 -9.31
C GLY A 87 -25.97 7.55 -9.88
N THR A 88 -24.88 7.58 -9.10
CA THR A 88 -23.56 7.12 -9.54
C THR A 88 -23.58 5.65 -9.95
N ARG A 89 -22.86 5.32 -11.02
CA ARG A 89 -22.69 3.92 -11.43
C ARG A 89 -21.80 3.17 -10.46
N VAL A 90 -22.37 2.18 -9.80
CA VAL A 90 -21.71 1.37 -8.78
C VAL A 90 -21.27 0.03 -9.38
N PRO A 91 -19.97 -0.36 -9.28
CA PRO A 91 -19.49 -1.64 -9.78
C PRO A 91 -19.93 -2.82 -8.88
N ARG A 92 -19.80 -4.06 -9.35
CA ARG A 92 -20.36 -5.25 -8.69
C ARG A 92 -19.77 -5.52 -7.31
N GLU A 93 -18.56 -5.07 -7.07
CA GLU A 93 -17.79 -5.19 -5.83
C GLU A 93 -18.43 -4.40 -4.67
N ILE A 94 -19.18 -3.34 -5.01
CA ILE A 94 -19.92 -2.52 -4.08
C ILE A 94 -21.38 -3.01 -4.03
N VAL A 95 -21.84 -3.32 -2.83
CA VAL A 95 -23.21 -3.79 -2.55
C VAL A 95 -24.19 -2.62 -2.52
N SER A 96 -23.77 -1.50 -1.96
CA SER A 96 -24.60 -0.31 -1.79
C SER A 96 -23.72 0.93 -1.66
N PHE A 97 -24.21 2.05 -2.17
CA PHE A 97 -23.62 3.37 -1.97
C PHE A 97 -24.67 4.30 -1.37
N GLN A 98 -24.29 5.08 -0.36
CA GLN A 98 -25.19 5.97 0.36
C GLN A 98 -24.49 7.29 0.72
N PRO A 99 -24.82 8.39 0.04
CA PRO A 99 -24.42 9.72 0.46
C PRO A 99 -25.34 10.22 1.60
N ILE A 100 -24.74 10.85 2.61
CA ILE A 100 -25.41 11.48 3.75
C ILE A 100 -24.87 12.90 3.86
N VAL A 101 -25.66 13.87 3.42
CA VAL A 101 -25.26 15.29 3.40
C VAL A 101 -25.75 15.96 4.69
N SER A 102 -24.85 16.68 5.37
CA SER A 102 -25.13 17.43 6.60
C SER A 102 -24.52 18.83 6.53
N THR A 103 -24.95 19.72 7.41
CA THR A 103 -24.35 21.07 7.50
C THR A 103 -22.87 20.95 7.92
N GLY A 104 -21.97 21.38 7.04
CA GLY A 104 -20.53 21.38 7.30
C GLY A 104 -19.80 20.05 7.05
N SER A 105 -20.49 19.01 6.59
CA SER A 105 -19.84 17.78 6.13
C SER A 105 -20.73 16.92 5.23
N THR A 106 -20.07 16.18 4.34
CA THR A 106 -20.73 15.12 3.56
C THR A 106 -20.10 13.79 3.92
N GLN A 107 -20.93 12.83 4.32
CA GLN A 107 -20.50 11.47 4.58
C GLN A 107 -20.90 10.53 3.44
N LEU A 108 -19.97 9.68 3.02
CA LEU A 108 -20.15 8.73 1.93
C LEU A 108 -20.01 7.32 2.48
N GLY A 109 -21.12 6.59 2.56
CA GLY A 109 -21.14 5.19 2.93
C GLY A 109 -21.03 4.28 1.72
N ILE A 110 -20.05 3.38 1.71
CA ILE A 110 -19.86 2.35 0.69
C ILE A 110 -19.90 0.99 1.37
N ARG A 111 -20.88 0.17 1.02
CA ARG A 111 -20.97 -1.20 1.50
C ARG A 111 -20.22 -2.13 0.56
N LEU A 112 -19.15 -2.76 1.04
CA LEU A 112 -18.26 -3.57 0.22
C LEU A 112 -18.51 -5.07 0.44
N ARG A 113 -18.31 -5.88 -0.61
CA ARG A 113 -18.36 -7.35 -0.50
C ARG A 113 -17.14 -7.92 0.21
N GLN A 114 -16.02 -7.20 0.18
CA GLN A 114 -14.77 -7.60 0.79
C GLN A 114 -14.36 -6.54 1.82
N PRO A 115 -13.87 -6.97 3.00
CA PRO A 115 -13.39 -6.01 4.00
C PRO A 115 -12.11 -5.32 3.52
N ILE A 116 -12.00 -4.04 3.84
CA ILE A 116 -10.77 -3.25 3.69
C ILE A 116 -9.86 -3.52 4.88
N GLU A 117 -8.60 -3.83 4.59
CA GLU A 117 -7.54 -4.04 5.59
C GLU A 117 -6.70 -2.76 5.76
N GLN A 118 -6.42 -2.07 4.65
CA GLN A 118 -5.66 -0.82 4.64
C GLN A 118 -6.27 0.15 3.64
N TYR A 119 -6.22 1.45 3.96
CA TYR A 119 -6.59 2.51 3.03
C TYR A 119 -5.58 3.66 3.08
N ASP A 120 -5.55 4.42 2.00
CA ASP A 120 -4.80 5.68 1.90
C ASP A 120 -5.58 6.66 1.01
N ILE A 121 -5.42 7.97 1.26
CA ILE A 121 -6.05 9.03 0.49
C ILE A 121 -4.94 9.96 0.02
N ILE A 122 -4.79 10.09 -1.30
CA ILE A 122 -3.72 10.86 -1.91
C ILE A 122 -4.29 11.88 -2.90
N GLY A 123 -3.52 12.95 -3.13
CA GLY A 123 -3.81 13.86 -4.24
C GLY A 123 -3.55 13.21 -5.60
N SER A 124 -4.34 13.60 -6.59
CA SER A 124 -4.06 13.35 -8.00
C SER A 124 -3.19 14.46 -8.60
N ASP A 125 -2.83 14.32 -9.87
CA ASP A 125 -2.21 15.41 -10.66
C ASP A 125 -3.20 16.57 -10.87
N ASP A 126 -4.51 16.28 -10.85
CA ASP A 126 -5.56 17.31 -10.77
C ASP A 126 -5.76 17.72 -9.31
N PRO A 127 -5.52 18.99 -8.94
CA PRO A 127 -5.65 19.45 -7.56
C PRO A 127 -7.08 19.36 -7.03
N GLY A 128 -8.09 19.33 -7.91
CA GLY A 128 -9.49 19.11 -7.55
C GLY A 128 -9.86 17.64 -7.33
N THR A 129 -8.93 16.70 -7.50
CA THR A 129 -9.23 15.27 -7.44
C THR A 129 -8.39 14.56 -6.38
N LEU A 130 -9.06 13.79 -5.53
CA LEU A 130 -8.42 12.92 -4.55
C LEU A 130 -8.71 11.45 -4.85
N LEU A 131 -7.71 10.60 -4.65
CA LEU A 131 -7.80 9.16 -4.84
C LEU A 131 -7.73 8.45 -3.50
N ALA A 132 -8.78 7.73 -3.14
CA ALA A 132 -8.80 6.85 -2.00
C ALA A 132 -8.55 5.40 -2.44
N ASN A 133 -7.38 4.87 -2.06
CA ASN A 133 -6.95 3.51 -2.37
C ASN A 133 -7.38 2.57 -1.24
N LEU A 134 -8.38 1.73 -1.48
CA LEU A 134 -8.91 0.78 -0.50
C LEU A 134 -8.37 -0.63 -0.81
N HIS A 135 -7.57 -1.20 0.08
CA HIS A 135 -6.95 -2.52 -0.12
C HIS A 135 -7.76 -3.61 0.57
N TYR A 136 -8.15 -4.64 -0.17
CA TYR A 136 -8.84 -5.80 0.38
C TYR A 136 -7.93 -6.64 1.26
N SER A 137 -8.56 -7.36 2.19
CA SER A 137 -7.82 -8.26 3.08
C SER A 137 -7.03 -9.32 2.34
N THR A 138 -5.80 -9.53 2.80
CA THR A 138 -4.84 -10.44 2.18
C THR A 138 -5.17 -11.91 2.31
N GLU A 139 -6.04 -12.26 3.25
CA GLU A 139 -6.39 -13.64 3.60
C GLU A 139 -7.03 -14.42 2.43
N ARG A 140 -7.53 -13.73 1.40
CA ARG A 140 -8.15 -14.34 0.20
C ARG A 140 -7.38 -14.12 -1.10
N PHE A 141 -6.13 -13.62 -1.05
CA PHE A 141 -5.30 -13.48 -2.26
C PHE A 141 -5.03 -14.82 -2.95
N ALA A 142 -4.99 -15.92 -2.20
CA ALA A 142 -4.81 -17.27 -2.72
C ALA A 142 -5.95 -17.71 -3.66
N ASP A 143 -7.14 -17.13 -3.51
CA ASP A 143 -8.34 -17.49 -4.29
C ASP A 143 -8.50 -16.63 -5.56
N LEU A 144 -7.61 -15.66 -5.80
CA LEU A 144 -7.71 -14.82 -7.00
C LEU A 144 -7.43 -15.66 -8.26
N PRO A 145 -8.23 -15.51 -9.34
CA PRO A 145 -8.02 -16.22 -10.60
C PRO A 145 -6.61 -16.01 -11.19
N ALA A 146 -6.03 -14.82 -10.96
CA ALA A 146 -4.67 -14.48 -11.39
C ALA A 146 -3.58 -15.27 -10.64
N VAL A 147 -3.84 -15.66 -9.39
CA VAL A 147 -2.93 -16.45 -8.54
C VAL A 147 -3.16 -17.96 -8.72
N ALA A 148 -4.40 -18.37 -9.05
CA ALA A 148 -4.73 -19.75 -9.38
C ALA A 148 -3.85 -20.30 -10.52
N GLY A 149 -3.57 -19.49 -11.55
CA GLY A 149 -2.66 -19.86 -12.63
C GLY A 149 -1.18 -20.02 -12.21
N TYR A 150 -0.78 -19.42 -11.08
CA TYR A 150 0.57 -19.51 -10.52
C TYR A 150 0.78 -20.78 -9.69
N GLN A 151 -0.26 -21.21 -8.95
CA GLN A 151 -0.26 -22.44 -8.15
C GLN A 151 -0.20 -23.71 -9.02
N GLN A 152 -0.58 -23.60 -10.29
CA GLN A 152 -0.73 -24.76 -11.20
C GLN A 152 0.56 -25.16 -11.91
N ARG A 153 1.63 -24.37 -11.81
CA ARG A 153 2.98 -24.81 -12.16
C ARG A 153 3.52 -25.54 -10.93
N GLU A 154 3.40 -26.86 -10.91
CA GLU A 154 4.27 -27.69 -10.08
C GLU A 154 5.68 -27.08 -10.20
N ARG A 155 6.33 -26.79 -9.07
CA ARG A 155 7.73 -26.37 -9.09
C ARG A 155 8.51 -27.52 -9.68
N GLU A 156 8.72 -27.47 -10.99
CA GLU A 156 9.56 -28.36 -11.77
C GLU A 156 11.00 -28.17 -11.27
N PHE A 157 11.33 -28.89 -10.20
CA PHE A 157 12.68 -29.02 -9.66
C PHE A 157 13.67 -29.42 -10.77
N SER A 158 13.15 -30.11 -11.80
CA SER A 158 13.84 -30.46 -13.04
C SER A 158 14.41 -29.25 -13.79
N SER A 159 13.70 -28.12 -13.89
CA SER A 159 14.14 -26.96 -14.69
C SER A 159 15.33 -26.21 -14.07
N LEU A 160 15.36 -26.12 -12.73
CA LEU A 160 16.47 -25.52 -11.98
C LEU A 160 17.70 -26.43 -11.98
N PHE A 161 17.49 -27.74 -11.79
CA PHE A 161 18.57 -28.72 -11.86
C PHE A 161 19.14 -28.85 -13.28
N ALA A 162 18.30 -28.79 -14.32
CA ALA A 162 18.74 -28.81 -15.73
C ALA A 162 19.64 -27.61 -16.06
N ARG A 163 19.34 -26.42 -15.52
CA ARG A 163 20.20 -25.23 -15.66
C ARG A 163 21.47 -25.33 -14.81
N ALA A 164 21.39 -25.91 -13.62
CA ALA A 164 22.54 -26.09 -12.73
C ALA A 164 23.48 -27.23 -13.17
N ARG A 165 23.01 -28.22 -13.96
CA ARG A 165 23.77 -29.38 -14.42
C ARG A 165 25.09 -28.99 -15.09
N SER A 166 25.04 -28.06 -16.05
CA SER A 166 26.24 -27.59 -16.77
C SER A 166 27.25 -26.96 -15.81
N TRP A 167 26.77 -26.18 -14.84
CA TRP A 167 27.62 -25.54 -13.83
C TRP A 167 28.23 -26.56 -12.86
N LEU A 168 27.48 -27.58 -12.43
CA LEU A 168 27.97 -28.63 -11.54
C LEU A 168 29.09 -29.46 -12.19
N TYR A 169 28.99 -29.78 -13.48
CA TYR A 169 30.08 -30.44 -14.21
C TYR A 169 31.32 -29.56 -14.33
N VAL A 170 31.14 -28.26 -14.65
CA VAL A 170 32.25 -27.30 -14.76
C VAL A 170 32.96 -27.12 -13.42
N THR A 171 32.22 -26.90 -12.34
CA THR A 171 32.78 -26.73 -10.99
C THR A 171 33.42 -28.02 -10.48
N GLY A 172 32.79 -29.18 -10.69
CA GLY A 172 33.34 -30.48 -10.32
C GLY A 172 34.67 -30.77 -11.03
N ALA A 173 34.71 -30.58 -12.36
CA ALA A 173 35.93 -30.78 -13.15
C ALA A 173 37.05 -29.79 -12.76
N GLY A 174 36.71 -28.52 -12.54
CA GLY A 174 37.67 -27.49 -12.12
C GLY A 174 38.30 -27.78 -10.75
N LEU A 175 37.49 -28.20 -9.78
CA LEU A 175 37.96 -28.60 -8.45
C LEU A 175 38.83 -29.86 -8.50
N THR A 176 38.44 -30.86 -9.28
CA THR A 176 39.25 -32.07 -9.49
C THR A 176 40.60 -31.73 -10.11
N MET A 177 40.64 -30.91 -11.17
CA MET A 177 41.88 -30.50 -11.83
C MET A 177 42.79 -29.71 -10.91
N THR A 178 42.22 -28.80 -10.11
CA THR A 178 42.95 -28.01 -9.11
C THR A 178 43.51 -28.89 -7.98
N GLY A 179 42.72 -29.86 -7.52
CA GLY A 179 43.15 -30.83 -6.52
C GLY A 179 44.28 -31.75 -7.01
N LEU A 180 44.24 -32.16 -8.28
CA LEU A 180 45.32 -32.94 -8.90
C LEU A 180 46.63 -32.14 -9.00
N MET A 181 46.55 -30.86 -9.39
CA MET A 181 47.71 -29.96 -9.45
C MET A 181 48.35 -29.70 -8.06
N LYS A 182 47.53 -29.57 -7.01
CA LYS A 182 48.02 -29.44 -5.62
C LYS A 182 48.69 -30.73 -5.12
N THR A 183 48.17 -31.89 -5.53
CA THR A 183 48.73 -33.20 -5.16
C THR A 183 50.13 -33.41 -5.77
N SER A 184 50.40 -32.84 -6.94
CA SER A 184 51.73 -32.89 -7.59
C SER A 184 52.78 -31.94 -7.00
N ALA A 185 52.43 -31.06 -6.05
CA ALA A 185 53.28 -29.95 -5.60
C ALA A 185 53.87 -30.10 -4.18
N GLY A 186 53.71 -31.24 -3.49
CA GLY A 186 54.29 -31.46 -2.16
C GLY A 186 53.41 -32.30 -1.21
N PRO A 187 53.87 -32.64 0.01
CA PRO A 187 53.21 -33.63 0.87
C PRO A 187 51.81 -33.16 1.27
N ALA A 188 50.87 -34.11 1.20
CA ALA A 188 49.42 -33.96 1.26
C ALA A 188 48.93 -33.14 2.46
N LYS A 189 48.80 -31.82 2.26
CA LYS A 189 47.87 -30.99 3.01
C LYS A 189 46.48 -31.29 2.45
N ASP A 190 45.53 -31.58 3.33
CA ASP A 190 44.16 -32.02 3.03
C ASP A 190 43.61 -31.56 1.66
N ASN A 191 43.53 -32.49 0.70
CA ASN A 191 43.10 -32.25 -0.68
C ASN A 191 41.57 -32.29 -0.78
N TRP A 192 40.90 -31.44 0.00
CA TRP A 192 39.44 -31.38 0.05
C TRP A 192 38.85 -30.97 -1.31
N GLU A 193 39.57 -30.20 -2.14
CA GLU A 193 39.15 -29.82 -3.49
C GLU A 193 39.06 -31.03 -4.42
N LEU A 194 39.98 -31.99 -4.30
CA LEU A 194 39.94 -33.22 -5.08
C LEU A 194 38.73 -34.08 -4.67
N ARG A 195 38.52 -34.23 -3.37
CA ARG A 195 37.40 -35.01 -2.81
C ARG A 195 36.06 -34.40 -3.21
N THR A 196 35.90 -33.09 -3.03
CA THR A 196 34.66 -32.38 -3.38
C THR A 196 34.41 -32.35 -4.88
N GLY A 197 35.44 -32.19 -5.70
CA GLY A 197 35.32 -32.27 -7.16
C GLY A 197 34.80 -33.63 -7.63
N ILE A 198 35.41 -34.74 -7.15
CA ILE A 198 34.99 -36.10 -7.52
C ILE A 198 33.57 -36.40 -7.02
N VAL A 199 33.24 -36.03 -5.78
CA VAL A 199 31.88 -36.22 -5.21
C VAL A 199 30.85 -35.43 -6.00
N THR A 200 31.15 -34.19 -6.38
CA THR A 200 30.25 -33.35 -7.18
C THR A 200 30.00 -33.98 -8.55
N LEU A 201 31.03 -34.50 -9.22
CA LEU A 201 30.89 -35.17 -10.52
C LEU A 201 30.07 -36.47 -10.41
N ALA A 202 30.35 -37.30 -9.39
CA ALA A 202 29.64 -38.55 -9.17
C ALA A 202 28.16 -38.32 -8.83
N ALA A 203 27.86 -37.38 -7.94
CA ALA A 203 26.49 -36.99 -7.61
C ALA A 203 25.76 -36.45 -8.84
N THR A 204 26.39 -35.55 -9.60
CA THR A 204 25.80 -34.97 -10.81
C THR A 204 25.49 -36.05 -11.85
N TYR A 205 26.38 -37.02 -12.05
CA TYR A 205 26.16 -38.16 -12.96
C TYR A 205 25.01 -39.08 -12.50
N ILE A 206 24.91 -39.38 -11.21
CA ILE A 206 23.81 -40.19 -10.66
C ILE A 206 22.47 -39.48 -10.83
N LEU A 207 22.42 -38.19 -10.49
CA LEU A 207 21.23 -37.37 -10.64
C LEU A 207 20.81 -37.29 -12.12
N ASP A 208 21.76 -37.13 -13.04
CA ASP A 208 21.52 -37.13 -14.48
C ASP A 208 20.92 -38.46 -14.97
N LYS A 209 21.39 -39.59 -14.44
CA LYS A 209 20.86 -40.91 -14.77
C LYS A 209 19.45 -41.16 -14.19
N LEU A 210 19.14 -40.59 -13.03
CA LEU A 210 17.86 -40.77 -12.35
C LEU A 210 16.77 -39.83 -12.88
N TRP A 211 17.12 -38.60 -13.26
CA TRP A 211 16.18 -37.56 -13.70
C TRP A 211 16.24 -37.23 -15.20
N GLY A 212 17.17 -37.81 -15.96
CA GLY A 212 17.30 -37.62 -17.40
C GLY A 212 16.37 -38.48 -18.27
N ARG A 213 15.21 -38.92 -17.74
CA ARG A 213 14.14 -39.58 -18.50
C ARG A 213 12.95 -38.67 -18.70
#